data_AF-A0A945MRZ1-F1
#
_entry.id   AF-A0A945MRZ1-F1
#
_cell.length_a   1.000
_cell.length_b   1.000
_cell.length_c   1.000
_cell.angle_alpha   90.00
_cell.angle_beta   90.00
_cell.angle_gamma   90.00
#
_symmetry.space_group_name_H-M   'P 1'
#
loop_
_entity.id
_entity.type
_entity.pdbx_description
1 polymer ?
#
loop_
_entity_poly.entity_id
_entity_poly.type
_entity_poly.pdbx_seq_one_letter_code
_entity_poly.pdbx_strand_id
1 'polypeptide(L)'
;MEARKEEASPVELSALLMDAVCTPAEREQTALGELAGHLGMEVNILQSELMFLRAFAVDFAIALTLGQSPERQAVLARINSHWERLDREVGADLLEDLQDRLALYGEAVGSEVSDSTGLSGLVGRVFAQCVPGKHQGEDLSLLGGSMFAAFFAEIVTLFEEVEIVLIPGEDEEEEGFAAN
;
A
#
# COMPACT_ATOMS: atom_id res chain seq x y z
N MET A 1 -13.75 -28.44 10.41
CA MET A 1 -12.59 -28.14 11.27
C MET A 1 -12.17 -26.76 10.86
N GLU A 2 -12.64 -25.74 11.58
CA GLU A 2 -12.22 -24.36 11.31
C GLU A 2 -10.72 -24.27 11.61
N ALA A 3 -9.94 -23.80 10.64
CA ALA A 3 -8.54 -23.48 10.89
C ALA A 3 -8.52 -22.37 11.94
N ARG A 4 -7.76 -22.56 13.03
CA ARG A 4 -7.59 -21.52 14.04
C ARG A 4 -6.83 -20.37 13.36
N LYS A 5 -7.42 -19.18 13.35
CA LYS A 5 -6.77 -17.96 12.88
C LYS A 5 -5.59 -17.61 13.79
N GLU A 6 -4.58 -16.98 13.22
CA GLU A 6 -3.47 -16.42 13.98
C GLU A 6 -3.92 -15.11 14.62
N GLU A 7 -3.66 -14.93 15.91
CA GLU A 7 -3.99 -13.68 16.62
C GLU A 7 -2.87 -12.67 16.35
N ALA A 8 -3.22 -11.45 15.94
CA ALA A 8 -2.26 -10.36 15.76
C ALA A 8 -2.78 -9.06 16.37
N SER A 9 -1.90 -8.29 17.01
CA SER A 9 -2.26 -6.94 17.46
C SER A 9 -2.24 -5.93 16.30
N PRO A 10 -2.92 -4.78 16.41
CA PRO A 10 -2.83 -3.71 15.41
C PRO A 10 -1.39 -3.22 15.17
N VAL A 11 -0.53 -3.27 16.19
CA VAL A 11 0.88 -2.90 16.09
C VAL A 11 1.64 -3.90 15.22
N GLU A 12 1.49 -5.19 15.49
CA GLU A 12 2.16 -6.25 14.72
C GLU A 12 1.70 -6.26 13.26
N LEU A 13 0.38 -6.18 13.05
CA LEU A 13 -0.20 -6.19 11.72
C LEU A 13 0.20 -4.94 10.92
N SER A 14 0.15 -3.74 11.50
CA SER A 14 0.57 -2.53 10.80
C SER A 14 2.06 -2.53 10.46
N ALA A 15 2.92 -3.04 11.35
CA ALA A 15 4.34 -3.18 11.07
C ALA A 15 4.61 -4.14 9.90
N LEU A 16 3.92 -5.28 9.87
CA LEU A 16 4.00 -6.25 8.78
C LEU A 16 3.54 -5.64 7.44
N LEU A 17 2.39 -4.94 7.45
CA LEU A 17 1.86 -4.29 6.26
C LEU A 17 2.81 -3.19 5.74
N MET A 18 3.37 -2.39 6.64
CA MET A 18 4.32 -1.33 6.28
C MET A 18 5.62 -1.89 5.71
N ASP A 19 6.15 -2.98 6.28
CA ASP A 19 7.31 -3.66 5.70
C ASP A 19 7.02 -4.19 4.30
N ALA A 20 5.85 -4.81 4.09
CA ALA A 20 5.45 -5.29 2.77
C ALA A 20 5.29 -4.16 1.73
N VAL A 21 4.83 -2.98 2.15
CA VAL A 21 4.72 -1.80 1.29
C VAL A 21 6.09 -1.23 0.94
N CYS A 22 6.93 -0.98 1.94
CA CYS A 22 8.20 -0.25 1.80
C CYS A 22 9.37 -1.11 1.33
N THR A 23 9.31 -2.44 1.52
CA THR A 23 10.43 -3.35 1.27
C THR A 23 10.08 -4.34 0.14
N PRO A 24 10.25 -3.96 -1.14
CA PRO A 24 10.13 -4.92 -2.24
C PRO A 24 11.19 -6.03 -2.12
N ALA A 25 10.85 -7.25 -2.53
CA ALA A 25 11.77 -8.39 -2.47
C ALA A 25 12.97 -8.19 -3.41
N GLU A 26 14.14 -8.79 -3.13
CA GLU A 26 15.35 -8.61 -3.96
C GLU A 26 15.12 -8.90 -5.46
N ARG A 27 14.34 -9.96 -5.75
CA ARG A 27 13.98 -10.33 -7.13
C ARG A 27 13.14 -9.26 -7.81
N GLU A 28 12.23 -8.65 -7.07
CA GLU A 28 11.39 -7.57 -7.55
C GLU A 28 12.21 -6.30 -7.77
N GLN A 29 13.11 -5.95 -6.85
CA GLN A 29 14.03 -4.83 -7.03
C GLN A 29 14.88 -5.00 -8.30
N THR A 30 15.36 -6.22 -8.55
CA THR A 30 16.11 -6.55 -9.76
C THR A 30 15.25 -6.36 -11.02
N ALA A 31 14.02 -6.90 -11.01
CA ALA A 31 13.09 -6.78 -12.13
C ALA A 31 12.69 -5.31 -12.40
N LEU A 32 12.49 -4.51 -11.34
CA LEU A 32 12.22 -3.08 -11.45
C LEU A 32 13.39 -2.32 -12.07
N GLY A 33 14.63 -2.68 -11.71
CA GLY A 33 15.82 -2.08 -12.32
C GLY A 33 15.93 -2.38 -13.83
N GLU A 34 15.69 -3.63 -14.24
CA GLU A 34 15.68 -4.01 -15.65
C GLU A 34 14.56 -3.30 -16.42
N LEU A 35 13.36 -3.24 -15.85
CA LEU A 35 12.22 -2.57 -16.44
C LEU A 35 12.44 -1.06 -16.56
N ALA A 36 12.93 -0.40 -15.52
CA ALA A 36 13.26 1.02 -15.56
C ALA A 36 14.30 1.29 -16.68
N GLY A 37 15.31 0.42 -16.81
CA GLY A 37 16.27 0.49 -17.91
C GLY A 37 15.62 0.34 -19.30
N HIS A 38 14.66 -0.58 -19.45
CA HIS A 38 13.91 -0.76 -20.70
C HIS A 38 13.05 0.46 -21.05
N LEU A 39 12.41 1.06 -20.04
CA LEU A 39 11.55 2.22 -20.18
C LEU A 39 12.33 3.54 -20.31
N GLY A 40 13.65 3.52 -20.09
CA GLY A 40 14.48 4.72 -20.06
C GLY A 40 14.16 5.64 -18.88
N MET A 41 13.79 5.05 -17.74
CA MET A 41 13.35 5.73 -16.53
C MET A 41 14.35 5.55 -15.39
N GLU A 42 14.35 6.50 -14.46
CA GLU A 42 15.06 6.31 -13.19
C GLU A 42 14.33 5.29 -12.33
N VAL A 43 15.07 4.30 -11.82
CA VAL A 43 14.51 3.21 -11.00
C VAL A 43 13.79 3.76 -9.75
N ASN A 44 14.29 4.84 -9.17
CA ASN A 44 13.71 5.47 -7.98
C ASN A 44 12.28 5.96 -8.23
N ILE A 45 11.98 6.48 -9.43
CA ILE A 45 10.63 6.93 -9.80
C ILE A 45 9.67 5.73 -9.79
N LEU A 46 10.06 4.63 -10.43
CA LEU A 46 9.23 3.44 -10.51
C LEU A 46 9.07 2.76 -9.14
N GLN A 47 10.12 2.80 -8.30
CA GLN A 47 10.07 2.31 -6.92
C GLN A 47 9.08 3.12 -6.06
N SER A 48 9.12 4.45 -6.12
CA SER A 48 8.17 5.30 -5.40
C SER A 48 6.73 5.05 -5.85
N GLU A 49 6.47 5.02 -7.15
CA GLU A 49 5.12 4.78 -7.67
C GLU A 49 4.59 3.39 -7.29
N LEU A 50 5.46 2.37 -7.23
CA LEU A 50 5.08 1.05 -6.76
C LEU A 50 4.79 1.03 -5.25
N MET A 51 5.56 1.74 -4.45
CA MET A 51 5.29 1.89 -3.02
C MET A 51 3.92 2.54 -2.79
N PHE A 52 3.57 3.59 -3.54
CA PHE A 52 2.26 4.23 -3.47
C PHE A 52 1.13 3.29 -3.92
N LEU A 53 1.35 2.51 -4.98
CA LEU A 53 0.40 1.48 -5.43
C LEU A 53 0.12 0.44 -4.34
N ARG A 54 1.16 -0.02 -3.65
CA ARG A 54 1.06 -0.98 -2.55
C ARG A 54 0.37 -0.39 -1.33
N ALA A 55 0.69 0.86 -0.98
CA ALA A 55 0.00 1.58 0.08
C ALA A 55 -1.51 1.68 -0.21
N PHE A 56 -1.88 1.97 -1.46
CA PHE A 56 -3.28 1.94 -1.88
C PHE A 56 -3.91 0.55 -1.76
N ALA A 57 -3.22 -0.51 -2.19
CA ALA A 57 -3.73 -1.86 -2.07
C ALA A 57 -3.99 -2.26 -0.60
N VAL A 58 -3.11 -1.85 0.33
CA VAL A 58 -3.30 -2.05 1.77
C VAL A 58 -4.51 -1.26 2.29
N ASP A 59 -4.60 0.04 2.01
CA ASP A 59 -5.71 0.88 2.45
C ASP A 59 -7.06 0.34 1.92
N PHE A 60 -7.08 -0.03 0.65
CA PHE A 60 -8.26 -0.58 -0.01
C PHE A 60 -8.66 -1.95 0.56
N ALA A 61 -7.69 -2.85 0.81
CA ALA A 61 -7.95 -4.13 1.44
C ALA A 61 -8.46 -3.99 2.88
N ILE A 62 -7.87 -3.10 3.68
CA ILE A 62 -8.33 -2.78 5.04
C ILE A 62 -9.78 -2.28 5.00
N ALA A 63 -10.10 -1.36 4.09
CA ALA A 63 -11.44 -0.81 3.95
C ALA A 63 -12.48 -1.90 3.59
N LEU A 64 -12.13 -2.83 2.70
CA LEU A 64 -13.02 -3.90 2.27
C LEU A 64 -13.20 -5.00 3.33
N THR A 65 -12.13 -5.37 4.03
CA THR A 65 -12.12 -6.50 4.97
C THR A 65 -12.65 -6.11 6.34
N LEU A 66 -12.29 -4.93 6.86
CA LEU A 66 -12.62 -4.49 8.21
C LEU A 66 -13.77 -3.46 8.25
N GLY A 67 -14.17 -2.88 7.12
CA GLY A 67 -15.33 -1.99 7.04
C GLY A 67 -15.18 -0.72 7.88
N GLN A 68 -16.03 -0.52 8.90
CA GLN A 68 -15.95 0.63 9.82
C GLN A 68 -15.65 0.19 11.26
N SER A 69 -14.96 -0.93 11.43
CA SER A 69 -14.70 -1.52 12.73
C SER A 69 -13.65 -0.75 13.55
N PRO A 70 -13.61 -0.93 14.89
CA PRO A 70 -12.54 -0.36 15.72
C PRO A 70 -11.15 -0.89 15.33
N GLU A 71 -11.05 -2.14 14.87
CA GLU A 71 -9.81 -2.76 14.38
C GLU A 71 -9.24 -2.00 13.19
N ARG A 72 -10.10 -1.59 12.23
CA ARG A 72 -9.69 -0.72 11.13
C ARG A 72 -9.06 0.57 11.64
N GLN A 73 -9.72 1.23 12.60
CA GLN A 73 -9.25 2.52 13.11
C GLN A 73 -7.88 2.36 13.80
N ALA A 74 -7.71 1.30 14.58
CA ALA A 74 -6.44 1.02 15.25
C ALA A 74 -5.30 0.73 14.25
N VAL A 75 -5.54 -0.10 13.23
CA VAL A 75 -4.53 -0.41 12.21
C VAL A 75 -4.18 0.83 11.38
N LEU A 76 -5.17 1.60 10.93
CA LEU A 76 -4.93 2.82 10.15
C LEU A 76 -4.20 3.90 10.95
N ALA A 77 -4.51 4.06 12.25
CA ALA A 77 -3.79 4.99 13.11
C ALA A 77 -2.28 4.66 13.12
N ARG A 78 -1.93 3.38 13.26
CA ARG A 78 -0.53 2.93 13.27
C ARG A 78 0.17 3.09 11.92
N ILE A 79 -0.52 2.76 10.82
CA ILE A 79 -0.01 2.99 9.47
C ILE A 79 0.28 4.48 9.24
N ASN A 80 -0.65 5.36 9.64
CA ASN A 80 -0.47 6.80 9.50
C ASN A 80 0.70 7.32 10.34
N SER A 81 0.83 6.91 11.60
CA SER A 81 1.99 7.27 12.43
C SER A 81 3.31 6.79 11.81
N HIS A 82 3.31 5.63 11.15
CA HIS A 82 4.48 5.11 10.45
C HIS A 82 4.85 6.01 9.26
N TRP A 83 3.87 6.42 8.45
CA TRP A 83 4.11 7.34 7.34
C TRP A 83 4.60 8.71 7.81
N GLU A 84 4.02 9.28 8.87
CA GLU A 84 4.47 10.54 9.47
C GLU A 84 5.91 10.46 10.00
N ARG A 85 6.34 9.28 10.46
CA ARG A 85 7.74 9.05 10.84
C ARG A 85 8.64 8.98 9.60
N LEU A 86 8.27 8.20 8.58
CA LEU A 86 9.05 8.08 7.34
C LEU A 86 9.21 9.43 6.64
N ASP A 87 8.15 10.23 6.57
CA ASP A 87 8.18 11.58 6.00
C ASP A 87 9.18 12.50 6.73
N ARG A 88 9.22 12.44 8.06
CA ARG A 88 10.22 13.17 8.86
C ARG A 88 11.65 12.69 8.65
N GLU A 89 11.85 11.41 8.36
CA GLU A 89 13.18 10.80 8.17
C GLU A 89 13.74 11.03 6.77
N VAL A 90 12.91 10.86 5.75
CA VAL A 90 13.31 10.95 4.33
C VAL A 90 13.19 12.40 3.82
N GLY A 91 12.19 13.15 4.28
CA GLY A 91 11.81 14.45 3.74
C GLY A 91 11.24 14.36 2.32
N ALA A 92 11.10 15.51 1.67
CA ALA A 92 10.65 15.67 0.27
C ALA A 92 9.17 15.35 0.00
N ASP A 93 8.28 15.83 0.87
CA ASP A 93 6.82 15.83 0.65
C ASP A 93 6.24 14.42 0.40
N LEU A 94 6.88 13.39 0.94
CA LEU A 94 6.51 11.97 0.76
C LEU A 94 5.07 11.70 1.18
N LEU A 95 4.65 12.25 2.33
CA LEU A 95 3.29 12.08 2.82
C LEU A 95 2.26 12.77 1.92
N GLU A 96 2.60 13.93 1.35
CA GLU A 96 1.74 14.66 0.41
C GLU A 96 1.59 13.86 -0.89
N ASP A 97 2.70 13.40 -1.47
CA ASP A 97 2.70 12.55 -2.66
C ASP A 97 1.89 11.25 -2.44
N LEU A 98 2.05 10.62 -1.27
CA LEU A 98 1.27 9.44 -0.90
C LEU A 98 -0.23 9.75 -0.87
N GLN A 99 -0.63 10.83 -0.19
CA GLN A 99 -2.04 11.22 -0.07
C GLN A 99 -2.67 11.53 -1.43
N ASP A 100 -1.94 12.23 -2.30
CA ASP A 100 -2.35 12.50 -3.67
C ASP A 100 -2.56 11.21 -4.47
N ARG A 101 -1.65 10.24 -4.33
CA ARG A 101 -1.76 8.94 -5.00
C ARG A 101 -2.95 8.14 -4.49
N LEU A 102 -3.14 8.06 -3.16
CA LEU A 102 -4.29 7.37 -2.56
C LEU A 102 -5.61 7.98 -3.05
N ALA A 103 -5.70 9.31 -3.14
CA ALA A 103 -6.87 10.01 -3.65
C ALA A 103 -7.15 9.65 -5.13
N LEU A 104 -6.13 9.70 -5.99
CA LEU A 104 -6.27 9.37 -7.42
C LEU A 104 -6.77 7.92 -7.64
N TYR A 105 -6.20 6.96 -6.91
CA TYR A 105 -6.66 5.58 -6.99
C TYR A 105 -8.08 5.42 -6.43
N GLY A 106 -8.39 6.06 -5.31
CA GLY A 106 -9.72 6.05 -4.69
C GLY A 106 -10.81 6.62 -5.60
N GLU A 107 -10.53 7.74 -6.27
CA GLU A 107 -11.44 8.34 -7.27
C GLU A 107 -11.67 7.40 -8.46
N ALA A 108 -10.62 6.75 -8.97
CA ALA A 108 -10.74 5.84 -10.10
C ALA A 108 -11.59 4.60 -9.78
N VAL A 109 -11.49 4.08 -8.56
CA VAL A 109 -12.28 2.92 -8.10
C VAL A 109 -13.70 3.33 -7.68
N GLY A 110 -13.88 4.52 -7.13
CA GLY A 110 -15.19 5.05 -6.71
C GLY A 110 -16.03 5.64 -7.85
N SER A 111 -15.42 5.98 -8.97
CA SER A 111 -16.13 6.48 -10.15
C SER A 111 -16.95 5.34 -10.78
N GLU A 112 -18.23 5.58 -11.05
CA GLU A 112 -19.15 4.66 -11.75
C GLU A 112 -18.78 4.49 -13.24
N VAL A 113 -17.52 4.17 -13.55
CA VAL A 113 -17.08 3.97 -14.92
C VAL A 113 -17.60 2.62 -15.41
N SER A 114 -18.57 2.69 -16.31
CA SER A 114 -19.25 1.58 -16.97
C SER A 114 -18.38 0.83 -17.99
N ASP A 115 -17.10 0.60 -17.69
CA ASP A 115 -16.18 -0.05 -18.62
C ASP A 115 -15.77 -1.44 -18.12
N SER A 116 -15.71 -2.38 -19.05
CA SER A 116 -15.39 -3.81 -18.86
C SER A 116 -13.97 -4.10 -18.36
N THR A 117 -13.23 -3.09 -17.88
CA THR A 117 -11.79 -3.18 -17.57
C THR A 117 -11.44 -3.74 -16.19
N GLY A 118 -12.43 -3.93 -15.31
CA GLY A 118 -12.22 -4.47 -13.96
C GLY A 118 -11.36 -3.57 -13.06
N LEU A 119 -11.29 -3.92 -11.77
CA LEU A 119 -10.58 -3.15 -10.74
C LEU A 119 -9.08 -2.98 -11.06
N SER A 120 -8.40 -4.07 -11.41
CA SER A 120 -6.97 -4.03 -11.76
C SER A 120 -6.68 -3.17 -12.98
N GLY A 121 -7.57 -3.15 -13.97
CA GLY A 121 -7.43 -2.28 -15.15
C GLY A 121 -7.61 -0.81 -14.82
N LEU A 122 -8.52 -0.45 -13.90
CA LEU A 122 -8.70 0.92 -13.42
C LEU A 122 -7.45 1.41 -12.68
N VAL A 123 -6.98 0.62 -11.71
CA VAL A 123 -5.79 0.94 -10.91
C VAL A 123 -4.55 1.02 -11.79
N GLY A 124 -4.36 0.07 -12.71
CA GLY A 124 -3.25 0.08 -13.65
C GLY A 124 -3.17 1.36 -14.49
N ARG A 125 -4.30 1.87 -14.97
CA ARG A 125 -4.33 3.13 -15.73
C ARG A 125 -3.90 4.32 -14.90
N VAL A 126 -4.32 4.41 -13.63
CA VAL A 126 -3.88 5.47 -12.73
C VAL A 126 -2.37 5.37 -12.49
N PHE A 127 -1.87 4.16 -12.22
CA PHE A 127 -0.43 3.93 -12.06
C PHE A 127 0.36 4.43 -13.28
N ALA A 128 -0.07 4.07 -14.49
CA ALA A 128 0.57 4.53 -15.72
C ALA A 128 0.53 6.05 -15.92
N GLN A 129 -0.49 6.74 -15.41
CA GLN A 129 -0.59 8.21 -15.47
C GLN A 129 0.35 8.90 -14.49
N CYS A 130 0.59 8.28 -13.33
CA CYS A 130 1.49 8.79 -12.30
C CYS A 130 2.96 8.65 -12.69
N VAL A 131 3.29 7.65 -13.51
CA VAL A 131 4.66 7.39 -13.98
C VAL A 131 5.04 8.38 -15.10
N PRO A 132 6.01 9.29 -14.90
CA PRO A 132 6.38 10.30 -15.89
C PRO A 132 7.14 9.70 -17.09
N GLY A 133 6.67 9.93 -18.31
CA GLY A 133 7.35 9.45 -19.52
C GLY A 133 6.55 9.61 -20.82
N LYS A 134 7.21 9.43 -21.97
CA LYS A 134 6.58 9.54 -23.32
C LYS A 134 6.12 8.21 -23.91
N HIS A 135 6.44 7.08 -23.29
CA HIS A 135 6.23 5.77 -23.89
C HIS A 135 5.63 4.77 -22.90
N GLN A 136 4.66 4.01 -23.41
CA GLN A 136 4.10 2.77 -22.83
C GLN A 136 3.05 2.91 -21.72
N GLY A 137 2.04 3.77 -21.92
CA GLY A 137 0.85 3.79 -21.05
C GLY A 137 0.16 2.42 -20.93
N GLU A 138 0.21 1.57 -21.96
CA GLU A 138 -0.39 0.23 -21.94
C GLU A 138 0.45 -0.78 -21.12
N ASP A 139 1.76 -0.88 -21.35
CA ASP A 139 2.62 -1.81 -20.60
C ASP A 139 2.70 -1.43 -19.13
N LEU A 140 2.77 -0.12 -18.82
CA LEU A 140 2.70 0.38 -17.45
C LEU A 140 1.34 0.13 -16.82
N SER A 141 0.25 0.21 -17.59
CA SER A 141 -1.08 -0.11 -17.06
C SER A 141 -1.20 -1.60 -16.73
N LEU A 142 -0.71 -2.46 -17.61
CA LEU A 142 -0.71 -3.90 -17.40
C LEU A 142 0.14 -4.28 -16.17
N LEU A 143 1.32 -3.68 -16.05
CA LEU A 143 2.19 -3.86 -14.90
C LEU A 143 1.51 -3.41 -13.62
N GLY A 144 1.09 -2.15 -13.53
CA GLY A 144 0.47 -1.59 -12.34
C GLY A 144 -0.77 -2.39 -11.91
N GLY A 145 -1.61 -2.76 -12.87
CA GLY A 145 -2.79 -3.59 -12.60
C GLY A 145 -2.45 -4.99 -12.09
N SER A 146 -1.40 -5.61 -12.65
CA SER A 146 -0.95 -6.95 -12.24
C SER A 146 -0.29 -6.94 -10.86
N MET A 147 0.56 -5.95 -10.59
CA MET A 147 1.22 -5.75 -9.30
C MET A 147 0.19 -5.48 -8.21
N PHE A 148 -0.79 -4.61 -8.49
CA PHE A 148 -1.91 -4.37 -7.59
C PHE A 148 -2.68 -5.67 -7.33
N ALA A 149 -3.08 -6.41 -8.36
CA ALA A 149 -3.91 -7.60 -8.19
C ALA A 149 -3.20 -8.70 -7.38
N ALA A 150 -1.92 -8.93 -7.63
CA ALA A 150 -1.13 -9.91 -6.89
C ALA A 150 -1.00 -9.50 -5.42
N PHE A 151 -0.55 -8.27 -5.16
CA PHE A 151 -0.34 -7.79 -3.80
C PHE A 151 -1.64 -7.67 -3.01
N PHE A 152 -2.70 -7.15 -3.63
CA PHE A 152 -4.03 -7.08 -3.01
C PHE A 152 -4.54 -8.47 -2.60
N ALA A 153 -4.36 -9.49 -3.44
CA ALA A 153 -4.75 -10.86 -3.10
C ALA A 153 -3.95 -11.42 -1.90
N GLU A 154 -2.67 -11.11 -1.82
CA GLU A 154 -1.82 -11.47 -0.67
C GLU A 154 -2.32 -10.81 0.62
N ILE A 155 -2.62 -9.50 0.58
CA ILE A 155 -3.13 -8.77 1.74
C ILE A 155 -4.52 -9.27 2.16
N VAL A 156 -5.42 -9.56 1.22
CA VAL A 156 -6.73 -10.15 1.54
C VAL A 156 -6.57 -11.52 2.17
N THR A 157 -5.67 -12.36 1.66
CA THR A 157 -5.38 -13.69 2.24
C THR A 157 -4.86 -13.54 3.67
N LEU A 158 -3.96 -12.58 3.93
CA LEU A 158 -3.49 -12.27 5.28
C LEU A 158 -4.66 -11.94 6.23
N PHE A 159 -5.60 -11.10 5.80
CA PHE A 159 -6.79 -10.77 6.61
C PHE A 159 -7.76 -11.95 6.80
N GLU A 160 -7.78 -12.93 5.89
CA GLU A 160 -8.54 -14.17 6.07
C GLU A 160 -7.93 -15.06 7.15
N GLU A 161 -6.60 -15.08 7.26
CA GLU A 161 -5.85 -15.94 8.18
C GLU A 161 -5.66 -15.35 9.59
N VAL A 162 -5.80 -14.03 9.73
CA VAL A 162 -5.56 -13.31 10.98
C VAL A 162 -6.87 -12.93 11.70
N GLU A 163 -6.85 -13.00 13.03
CA GLU A 163 -7.82 -12.40 13.94
C GLU A 163 -7.17 -11.22 14.67
N ILE A 164 -7.69 -10.02 14.48
CA ILE A 164 -7.13 -8.80 15.08
C ILE A 164 -7.62 -8.68 16.52
N VAL A 165 -6.69 -8.68 17.47
CA VAL A 165 -6.99 -8.58 18.90
C VAL A 165 -6.64 -7.18 19.39
N LEU A 166 -7.66 -6.43 19.84
CA LEU A 166 -7.46 -5.10 20.40
C LEU A 166 -6.95 -5.20 21.85
N ILE A 167 -5.70 -4.80 22.08
CA ILE A 167 -5.08 -4.84 23.40
C ILE A 167 -5.26 -3.47 24.09
N PRO A 168 -5.88 -3.40 25.28
CA PRO A 168 -6.02 -2.15 26.02
C PRO A 168 -4.64 -1.60 26.43
N GLY A 169 -4.35 -0.35 26.03
CA GLY A 169 -3.15 0.38 26.46
C GLY A 169 -1.98 0.40 25.48
N GLU A 170 -2.04 -0.26 24.32
CA GLU A 170 -0.96 -0.17 23.30
C GLU A 170 -0.76 1.27 22.77
N ASP A 171 -1.74 2.16 22.92
CA ASP A 171 -1.67 3.58 22.51
C ASP A 171 -0.83 4.45 23.46
N GLU A 172 -0.44 3.95 24.64
CA GLU A 172 0.21 4.76 25.68
C GLU A 172 1.76 4.70 25.66
N GLU A 173 2.38 3.84 24.85
CA GLU A 173 3.84 3.60 24.93
C GLU A 173 4.72 4.51 24.05
N GLU A 174 4.19 5.34 23.15
CA GLU A 174 5.01 6.21 22.29
C GLU A 174 5.38 7.59 22.90
N GLU A 175 4.80 8.02 24.03
CA GLU A 175 5.16 9.29 24.69
C GLU A 175 6.23 9.16 25.80
N GLY A 176 6.97 8.05 25.82
CA GLY A 176 7.84 7.68 26.94
C GLY A 176 9.35 7.87 26.76
N PHE A 177 9.86 8.69 25.82
CA PHE A 177 11.32 8.87 25.68
C PHE A 177 11.74 10.31 25.32
N ALA A 178 11.44 11.27 26.20
CA ALA A 178 12.13 12.57 26.19
C ALA A 178 12.21 13.19 27.60
N ALA A 179 13.05 12.63 28.47
CA ALA A 179 13.71 13.37 29.55
C ALA A 179 14.79 12.52 30.23
N ASN A 180 16.05 12.75 29.86
CA ASN A 180 17.18 12.94 30.79
C ASN A 180 18.45 13.36 30.04
#